data_AF-A0A9E3PGE4-F1
#
_entry.id   AF-A0A9E3PGE4-F1
#
_cell.length_a   1.000
_cell.length_b   1.000
_cell.length_c   1.000
_cell.angle_alpha   90.00
_cell.angle_beta   90.00
_cell.angle_gamma   90.00
#
_symmetry.space_group_name_H-M   'P 1'
#
loop_
_entity.id
_entity.type
_entity.pdbx_description
1 polymer ?
#
loop_
_entity_poly.entity_id
_entity_poly.type
_entity_poly.pdbx_seq_one_letter_code
_entity_poly.pdbx_strand_id
1 'polypeptide(L)'
;MTDANERKKAYMRQWRAANRERVLEQNRAWKKNNRVKLTAYARQYYENNKEKCREDSKHRVRKYRETPQFKTYLAEYLSRPDVIKANNKRAKEWRRNNRETYNAYKRELYARMKASKARNKLIPIGEALNAALGQNTLYAVALAAVPRTLPHHVREDVISDLVLAVLEGEIAEADLARVAKSFISKHYRDSGFHTTRSLDAPIPGMDGRTYLDTISTEHAGAFL
;
A
#
# COMPACT_ATOMS: atom_id res chain seq x y z
N MET A 1 -38.39 33.28 -2.37
CA MET A 1 -37.09 33.90 -2.77
C MET A 1 -36.30 33.09 -3.82
N THR A 2 -36.91 32.11 -4.52
CA THR A 2 -36.20 31.19 -5.44
C THR A 2 -36.29 31.63 -6.92
N ASP A 3 -37.44 32.15 -7.34
CA ASP A 3 -37.73 32.48 -8.75
C ASP A 3 -36.86 33.62 -9.33
N ALA A 4 -36.64 34.71 -8.58
CA ALA A 4 -35.78 35.81 -9.03
C ALA A 4 -34.30 35.39 -9.23
N ASN A 5 -33.82 34.44 -8.43
CA ASN A 5 -32.44 33.96 -8.51
C ASN A 5 -32.26 32.99 -9.69
N GLU A 6 -33.29 32.18 -9.98
CA GLU A 6 -33.35 31.32 -11.17
C GLU A 6 -33.38 32.15 -12.46
N ARG A 7 -34.22 33.19 -12.52
CA ARG A 7 -34.27 34.14 -13.65
C ARG A 7 -32.94 34.83 -13.88
N LYS A 8 -32.27 35.27 -12.81
CA LYS A 8 -30.91 35.85 -12.89
C LYS A 8 -29.89 34.84 -13.43
N LYS A 9 -29.92 33.58 -12.97
CA LYS A 9 -29.03 32.53 -13.48
C LYS A 9 -29.30 32.21 -14.95
N ALA A 10 -30.56 32.13 -15.36
CA ALA A 10 -30.96 31.88 -16.75
C ALA A 10 -30.52 33.02 -17.68
N TYR A 11 -30.76 34.28 -17.27
CA TYR A 11 -30.26 35.46 -17.96
C TYR A 11 -28.74 35.43 -18.12
N MET A 12 -28.00 35.13 -17.04
CA MET A 12 -26.54 35.06 -17.10
C MET A 12 -26.04 33.92 -17.99
N ARG A 13 -26.76 32.79 -18.08
CA ARG A 13 -26.41 31.71 -19.02
C ARG A 13 -26.61 32.14 -20.47
N GLN A 14 -27.75 32.76 -20.79
CA GLN A 14 -28.04 33.28 -22.13
C GLN A 14 -27.05 34.38 -22.53
N TRP A 15 -26.76 35.32 -21.63
CA TRP A 15 -25.78 36.37 -21.87
C TRP A 15 -24.37 35.82 -22.10
N ARG A 16 -23.94 34.83 -21.30
CA ARG A 16 -22.63 34.16 -21.49
C ARG A 16 -22.57 33.37 -22.79
N ALA A 17 -23.67 32.76 -23.23
CA ALA A 17 -23.74 32.06 -24.51
C ALA A 17 -23.63 33.05 -25.68
N ALA A 18 -24.41 34.13 -25.66
CA ALA A 18 -24.39 35.18 -26.68
C ALA A 18 -23.06 35.95 -26.74
N ASN A 19 -22.35 36.08 -25.61
CA ASN A 19 -21.07 36.82 -25.52
C ASN A 19 -19.85 35.89 -25.37
N ARG A 20 -20.01 34.60 -25.65
CA ARG A 20 -19.00 33.56 -25.35
C ARG A 20 -17.65 33.89 -25.98
N GLU A 21 -17.64 34.23 -27.26
CA GLU A 21 -16.41 34.50 -28.00
C GLU A 21 -15.70 35.76 -27.52
N ARG A 22 -16.45 36.85 -27.33
CA ARG A 22 -15.92 38.11 -26.78
C ARG A 22 -15.26 37.90 -25.41
N VAL A 23 -15.91 37.14 -24.52
CA VAL A 23 -15.37 36.83 -23.19
C VAL A 23 -14.13 35.92 -23.30
N LEU A 24 -14.13 34.94 -24.19
CA LEU A 24 -12.97 34.07 -24.40
C LEU A 24 -11.77 34.85 -24.96
N GLU A 25 -12.01 35.77 -25.90
CA GLU A 25 -10.98 36.61 -26.49
C GLU A 25 -10.39 37.58 -25.47
N GLN A 26 -11.23 38.27 -24.70
CA GLN A 26 -10.78 39.12 -23.60
C GLN A 26 -9.95 38.33 -22.58
N ASN A 27 -10.38 37.12 -22.23
CA ASN A 27 -9.61 36.22 -21.36
C ASN A 27 -8.28 35.78 -21.97
N ARG A 28 -8.23 35.49 -23.28
CA ARG A 28 -6.99 35.14 -23.98
C ARG A 28 -6.02 36.33 -23.98
N ALA A 29 -6.49 37.53 -24.31
CA ALA A 29 -5.70 38.76 -24.28
C ALA A 29 -5.16 39.05 -22.87
N TRP A 30 -6.01 38.94 -21.86
CA TRP A 30 -5.61 39.12 -20.47
C TRP A 30 -4.55 38.09 -20.04
N LYS A 31 -4.73 36.80 -20.36
CA LYS A 31 -3.74 35.75 -20.06
C LYS A 31 -2.41 35.98 -20.77
N LYS A 32 -2.43 36.45 -22.02
CA LYS A 32 -1.23 36.77 -22.80
C LYS A 32 -0.44 37.90 -22.12
N ASN A 33 -1.13 38.97 -21.74
CA ASN A 33 -0.51 40.13 -21.09
C ASN A 33 -0.04 39.81 -19.66
N ASN A 34 -0.68 38.86 -18.98
CA ASN A 34 -0.35 38.46 -17.61
C ASN A 34 0.46 37.15 -17.54
N ARG A 35 1.03 36.67 -18.66
CA ARG A 35 1.68 35.35 -18.74
C ARG A 35 2.75 35.16 -17.67
N VAL A 36 3.64 36.14 -17.51
CA VAL A 36 4.75 36.08 -16.53
C VAL A 36 4.22 35.96 -15.10
N LYS A 37 3.21 36.78 -14.74
CA LYS A 37 2.56 36.73 -13.43
C LYS A 37 1.89 35.39 -13.17
N LEU A 38 1.19 34.84 -14.17
CA LEU A 38 0.55 33.53 -14.08
C LEU A 38 1.56 32.40 -13.90
N THR A 39 2.68 32.43 -14.64
CA THR A 39 3.75 31.43 -14.51
C THR A 39 4.43 31.52 -13.15
N ALA A 40 4.74 32.72 -12.67
CA ALA A 40 5.33 32.93 -11.35
C ALA A 40 4.41 32.41 -10.24
N TYR A 41 3.12 32.76 -10.31
CA TYR A 41 2.10 32.27 -9.37
C TYR A 41 1.96 30.74 -9.41
N ALA A 42 1.88 30.14 -10.61
CA ALA A 42 1.80 28.69 -10.76
C ALA A 42 3.04 27.98 -10.20
N ARG A 43 4.23 28.57 -10.38
CA ARG A 43 5.48 28.03 -9.84
C ARG A 43 5.50 28.08 -8.31
N GLN A 44 5.11 29.22 -7.72
CA GLN A 44 4.99 29.34 -6.26
C GLN A 44 3.96 28.36 -5.69
N TYR A 45 2.80 28.24 -6.35
CA TYR A 45 1.79 27.26 -5.97
C TYR A 45 2.34 25.84 -5.99
N TYR A 46 3.05 25.47 -7.06
CA TYR A 46 3.65 24.14 -7.19
C TYR A 46 4.72 23.86 -6.13
N GLU A 47 5.62 24.80 -5.83
CA GLU A 47 6.63 24.56 -4.78
C GLU A 47 5.98 24.42 -3.39
N ASN A 48 4.98 25.25 -3.09
CA ASN A 48 4.25 25.18 -1.81
C ASN A 48 3.37 23.94 -1.69
N ASN A 49 2.92 23.36 -2.81
CA ASN A 49 1.99 22.22 -2.85
C ASN A 49 2.59 21.00 -3.55
N LYS A 50 3.92 20.86 -3.53
CA LYS A 50 4.66 19.91 -4.36
C LYS A 50 4.17 18.47 -4.23
N GLU A 51 3.87 18.05 -3.02
CA GLU A 51 3.38 16.69 -2.76
C GLU A 51 1.94 16.51 -3.26
N LYS A 52 1.05 17.47 -3.00
CA LYS A 52 -0.33 17.46 -3.51
C LYS A 52 -0.37 17.44 -5.04
N CYS A 53 0.46 18.25 -5.71
CA CYS A 53 0.55 18.27 -7.16
C CYS A 53 1.10 16.95 -7.73
N ARG A 54 2.05 16.32 -7.04
CA ARG A 54 2.57 14.99 -7.41
C ARG A 54 1.49 13.93 -7.28
N GLU A 55 0.76 13.93 -6.18
CA GLU A 55 -0.28 12.93 -5.93
C GLU A 55 -1.46 13.09 -6.89
N ASP A 56 -1.91 14.33 -7.14
CA ASP A 56 -2.93 14.60 -8.16
C ASP A 56 -2.47 14.16 -9.55
N SER A 57 -1.20 14.40 -9.90
CA SER A 57 -0.63 13.93 -11.16
C SER A 57 -0.65 12.40 -11.28
N LYS A 58 -0.22 11.68 -10.23
CA LYS A 58 -0.30 10.21 -10.19
C LYS A 58 -1.75 9.73 -10.32
N HIS A 59 -2.66 10.33 -9.56
CA HIS A 59 -4.08 9.98 -9.57
C HIS A 59 -4.70 10.19 -10.95
N ARG A 60 -4.43 11.33 -11.60
CA ARG A 60 -4.87 11.61 -12.97
C ARG A 60 -4.32 10.60 -13.98
N VAL A 61 -3.03 10.27 -13.89
CA VAL A 61 -2.41 9.26 -14.76
C VAL A 61 -3.03 7.88 -14.53
N ARG A 62 -3.24 7.47 -13.27
CA ARG A 62 -3.90 6.21 -12.93
C ARG A 62 -5.31 6.14 -13.51
N LYS A 63 -6.13 7.17 -13.25
CA LYS A 63 -7.48 7.28 -13.80
C LYS A 63 -7.48 7.19 -15.32
N TYR A 64 -6.57 7.89 -15.98
CA TYR A 64 -6.44 7.83 -17.44
C TYR A 64 -6.09 6.42 -17.94
N ARG A 65 -5.20 5.71 -17.26
CA ARG A 65 -4.84 4.32 -17.60
C ARG A 65 -6.00 3.34 -17.46
N GLU A 66 -6.94 3.62 -16.57
CA GLU A 66 -8.13 2.79 -16.35
C GLU A 66 -9.19 3.00 -17.45
N THR A 67 -9.11 4.11 -18.20
CA THR A 67 -10.09 4.42 -19.26
C THR A 67 -10.06 3.38 -20.39
N PRO A 68 -11.22 3.05 -20.97
CA PRO A 68 -11.28 2.15 -22.13
C PRO A 68 -10.40 2.64 -23.28
N GLN A 69 -10.36 3.95 -23.54
CA GLN A 69 -9.57 4.55 -24.62
C GLN A 69 -8.07 4.27 -24.46
N PHE A 70 -7.53 4.33 -23.23
CA PHE A 70 -6.13 4.01 -23.01
C PHE A 70 -5.86 2.51 -23.15
N LYS A 71 -6.78 1.66 -22.66
CA LYS A 71 -6.65 0.20 -22.75
C LYS A 71 -6.66 -0.28 -24.20
N THR A 72 -7.55 0.28 -25.04
CA THR A 72 -7.59 -0.04 -26.47
C THR A 72 -6.33 0.44 -27.19
N TYR A 73 -5.89 1.69 -26.94
CA TYR A 73 -4.63 2.21 -27.47
C TYR A 73 -3.45 1.32 -27.09
N LEU A 74 -3.36 0.90 -25.82
CA LEU A 74 -2.26 0.06 -25.36
C LEU A 74 -2.31 -1.34 -26.00
N ALA A 75 -3.49 -1.93 -26.14
CA ALA A 75 -3.66 -3.21 -26.82
C ALA A 75 -3.26 -3.14 -28.30
N GLU A 76 -3.69 -2.09 -29.02
CA GLU A 76 -3.31 -1.82 -30.40
C GLU A 76 -1.79 -1.59 -30.55
N TYR A 77 -1.19 -0.84 -29.62
CA TYR A 77 0.25 -0.62 -29.63
C TYR A 77 1.01 -1.94 -29.42
N LEU A 78 0.54 -2.79 -28.49
CA LEU A 78 1.16 -4.07 -28.17
C LEU A 78 0.96 -5.12 -29.26
N SER A 79 -0.12 -5.04 -30.04
CA SER A 79 -0.38 -5.95 -31.18
C SER A 79 0.51 -5.67 -32.39
N ARG A 80 1.30 -4.59 -32.38
CA ARG A 80 2.19 -4.14 -33.47
C ARG A 80 3.67 -4.37 -33.13
N PRO A 81 4.17 -5.61 -33.16
CA PRO A 81 5.53 -5.95 -32.75
C PRO A 81 6.61 -5.31 -33.64
N ASP A 82 6.29 -5.04 -34.91
CA ASP A 82 7.12 -4.32 -35.86
C ASP A 82 7.42 -2.89 -35.38
N VAL A 83 6.39 -2.15 -34.93
CA VAL A 83 6.53 -0.79 -34.40
C VAL A 83 7.33 -0.79 -33.12
N ILE A 84 7.09 -1.75 -32.23
CA ILE A 84 7.84 -1.90 -30.98
C ILE A 84 9.32 -2.17 -31.29
N LYS A 85 9.62 -3.09 -32.20
CA LYS A 85 10.98 -3.39 -32.65
C LYS A 85 11.65 -2.16 -33.26
N ALA A 86 10.96 -1.41 -34.12
CA ALA A 86 11.47 -0.19 -34.74
C ALA A 86 11.76 0.90 -33.69
N ASN A 87 10.88 1.12 -32.72
CA ASN A 87 11.07 2.07 -31.63
C ASN A 87 12.26 1.68 -30.75
N ASN A 88 12.39 0.39 -30.42
CA ASN A 88 13.53 -0.13 -29.66
C ASN A 88 14.85 0.03 -30.42
N LYS A 89 14.84 -0.19 -31.73
CA LYS A 89 16.00 0.03 -32.61
C LYS A 89 16.41 1.50 -32.60
N ARG A 90 15.47 2.42 -32.84
CA ARG A 90 15.70 3.88 -32.79
C ARG A 90 16.26 4.31 -31.43
N ALA A 91 15.71 3.79 -30.33
CA ALA A 91 16.20 4.10 -29.00
C ALA A 91 17.64 3.58 -28.78
N LYS A 92 18.00 2.43 -29.35
CA LYS A 92 19.36 1.87 -29.29
C LYS A 92 20.36 2.70 -30.11
N GLU A 93 19.97 3.09 -31.32
CA GLU A 93 20.77 3.97 -32.19
C GLU A 93 20.98 5.34 -31.55
N TRP A 94 19.91 5.93 -30.99
CA TRP A 94 20.02 7.18 -30.24
C TRP A 94 21.01 7.05 -29.08
N ARG A 95 20.92 5.98 -28.26
CA ARG A 95 21.89 5.73 -27.17
C ARG A 95 23.33 5.54 -27.66
N ARG A 96 23.52 4.95 -28.85
CA ARG A 96 24.84 4.75 -29.45
C ARG A 96 25.44 6.08 -29.89
N ASN A 97 24.67 6.91 -30.57
CA ASN A 97 25.10 8.21 -31.09
C ASN A 97 25.23 9.26 -29.97
N ASN A 98 24.46 9.10 -28.88
CA ASN A 98 24.42 9.99 -27.73
C ASN A 98 25.04 9.31 -26.49
N ARG A 99 26.12 8.55 -26.68
CA ARG A 99 26.68 7.68 -25.63
C ARG A 99 27.11 8.45 -24.39
N GLU A 100 27.77 9.59 -24.56
CA GLU A 100 28.28 10.40 -23.44
C GLU A 100 27.15 11.06 -22.66
N THR A 101 26.20 11.69 -23.35
CA THR A 101 25.03 12.31 -22.71
C THR A 101 24.15 11.27 -22.02
N TYR A 102 23.96 10.10 -22.63
CA TYR A 102 23.26 8.98 -22.00
C TYR A 102 23.98 8.45 -20.76
N ASN A 103 25.30 8.32 -20.80
CA ASN A 103 26.09 7.88 -19.64
C ASN A 103 26.08 8.92 -18.51
N ALA A 104 26.16 10.21 -18.82
CA ALA A 104 26.03 11.29 -17.85
C ALA A 104 24.67 11.25 -17.16
N TYR A 105 23.58 11.16 -17.94
CA TYR A 105 22.22 10.97 -17.43
C TYR A 105 22.13 9.73 -16.52
N LYS A 106 22.72 8.61 -16.93
CA LYS A 106 22.71 7.37 -16.14
C LYS A 106 23.43 7.54 -14.80
N ARG A 107 24.59 8.22 -14.78
CA ARG A 107 25.34 8.53 -13.56
C ARG A 107 24.51 9.40 -12.61
N GLU A 108 23.87 10.45 -13.13
CA GLU A 108 22.99 11.32 -12.34
C GLU A 108 21.79 10.54 -11.78
N LEU A 109 21.14 9.72 -12.61
CA LEU A 109 20.04 8.86 -12.19
C LEU A 109 20.46 7.90 -11.06
N TYR A 110 21.61 7.24 -11.19
CA TYR A 110 22.14 6.38 -10.14
C TYR A 110 22.48 7.16 -8.86
N ALA A 111 23.08 8.35 -8.98
CA ALA A 111 23.37 9.20 -7.83
C ALA A 111 22.08 9.59 -7.09
N ARG A 112 21.04 9.99 -7.84
CA ARG A 112 19.71 10.31 -7.29
C ARG A 112 19.06 9.10 -6.63
N MET A 113 19.11 7.93 -7.26
CA MET A 113 18.57 6.70 -6.66
C MET A 113 19.34 6.31 -5.40
N LYS A 114 20.68 6.44 -5.40
CA LYS A 114 21.52 6.18 -4.23
C LYS A 114 21.19 7.15 -3.10
N ALA A 115 21.04 8.44 -3.39
CA ALA A 115 20.62 9.45 -2.42
C ALA A 115 19.21 9.18 -1.88
N SER A 116 18.27 8.77 -2.73
CA SER A 116 16.92 8.39 -2.31
C SER A 116 16.93 7.13 -1.44
N LYS A 117 17.74 6.13 -1.78
CA LYS A 117 17.92 4.93 -0.96
C LYS A 117 18.57 5.27 0.38
N ALA A 118 19.57 6.15 0.42
CA ALA A 118 20.17 6.63 1.66
C ALA A 118 19.12 7.35 2.52
N ARG A 119 18.32 8.25 1.94
CA ARG A 119 17.18 8.91 2.62
C ARG A 119 16.17 7.91 3.17
N ASN A 120 15.82 6.88 2.39
CA ASN A 120 14.83 5.88 2.82
C ASN A 120 15.43 4.86 3.80
N LYS A 121 16.74 4.60 3.76
CA LYS A 121 17.46 3.77 4.73
C LYS A 121 17.58 4.48 6.09
N LEU A 122 17.59 5.82 6.09
CA LEU A 122 17.53 6.67 7.28
C LEU A 122 16.13 6.76 7.90
N ILE A 123 15.10 6.20 7.26
CA ILE A 123 13.82 5.91 7.89
C ILE A 123 13.96 4.46 8.36
N PRO A 124 14.22 4.20 9.66
CA PRO A 124 14.22 2.85 10.16
C PRO A 124 12.89 2.23 9.78
N ILE A 125 12.92 1.06 9.14
CA ILE A 125 11.71 0.32 8.76
C ILE A 125 10.78 0.15 9.97
N GLY A 126 11.34 0.11 11.18
CA GLY A 126 10.59 0.16 12.44
C GLY A 126 9.87 1.47 12.72
N GLU A 127 10.44 2.65 12.45
CA GLU A 127 9.81 3.94 12.79
C GLU A 127 8.66 4.32 11.85
N ALA A 128 8.79 4.06 10.54
CA ALA A 128 7.68 4.29 9.61
C ALA A 128 6.54 3.28 9.80
N LEU A 129 6.88 2.04 10.16
CA LEU A 129 5.89 1.03 10.53
C LEU A 129 5.20 1.41 11.85
N ASN A 130 5.95 1.81 12.88
CA ASN A 130 5.41 2.26 14.16
C ASN A 130 4.57 3.54 14.04
N ALA A 131 4.94 4.48 13.17
CA ALA A 131 4.18 5.70 12.92
C ALA A 131 2.90 5.47 12.10
N ALA A 132 2.92 4.53 11.14
CA ALA A 132 1.73 4.11 10.40
C ALA A 132 0.77 3.29 11.26
N LEU A 133 1.30 2.58 12.24
CA LEU A 133 0.57 1.76 13.20
C LEU A 133 0.21 2.56 14.47
N GLY A 134 -0.23 3.81 14.39
CA GLY A 134 -0.66 4.60 15.56
C GLY A 134 -1.82 4.01 16.39
N GLN A 135 -2.31 2.81 16.04
CA GLN A 135 -3.17 1.93 16.84
C GLN A 135 -2.38 0.90 17.70
N ASN A 136 -1.05 0.82 17.56
CA ASN A 136 -0.14 -0.21 18.08
C ASN A 136 0.84 0.29 19.14
N THR A 137 0.49 1.26 19.98
CA THR A 137 1.32 1.52 21.18
C THR A 137 1.36 0.25 22.04
N LEU A 138 0.19 -0.31 22.35
CA LEU A 138 0.05 -1.54 23.13
C LEU A 138 0.70 -2.75 22.44
N TYR A 139 0.45 -2.92 21.15
CA TYR A 139 1.04 -4.02 20.38
C TYR A 139 2.57 -3.89 20.29
N ALA A 140 3.13 -2.68 20.19
CA ALA A 140 4.57 -2.47 20.22
C ALA A 140 5.18 -2.76 21.59
N VAL A 141 4.50 -2.40 22.68
CA VAL A 141 4.92 -2.73 24.06
C VAL A 141 4.89 -4.25 24.27
N ALA A 142 3.84 -4.94 23.81
CA ALA A 142 3.76 -6.40 23.85
C ALA A 142 4.85 -7.07 22.97
N LEU A 143 5.09 -6.56 21.76
CA LEU A 143 6.15 -7.04 20.86
C LEU A 143 7.56 -6.91 21.48
N ALA A 144 7.79 -5.86 22.28
CA ALA A 144 9.03 -5.64 23.01
C ALA A 144 9.16 -6.56 24.24
N ALA A 145 8.04 -6.91 24.87
CA ALA A 145 7.99 -7.82 26.01
C ALA A 145 8.29 -9.29 25.63
N VAL A 146 7.99 -9.71 24.40
CA VAL A 146 8.14 -11.11 23.97
C VAL A 146 9.50 -11.36 23.27
N PRO A 147 10.29 -12.38 23.70
CA PRO A 147 11.60 -12.69 23.12
C PRO A 147 11.56 -12.98 21.61
N ARG A 148 12.53 -12.42 20.89
CA ARG A 148 12.72 -12.64 19.43
C ARG A 148 13.26 -14.02 19.06
N THR A 149 13.69 -14.79 20.04
CA THR A 149 14.23 -16.15 19.84
C THR A 149 13.14 -17.19 19.61
N LEU A 150 11.88 -16.85 19.90
CA LEU A 150 10.73 -17.73 19.65
C LEU A 150 10.43 -17.83 18.14
N PRO A 151 9.94 -18.99 17.66
CA PRO A 151 9.42 -19.12 16.31
C PRO A 151 8.37 -18.05 16.01
N HIS A 152 8.36 -17.54 14.77
CA HIS A 152 7.52 -16.40 14.39
C HIS A 152 6.04 -16.61 14.73
N HIS A 153 5.47 -17.76 14.41
CA HIS A 153 4.06 -18.06 14.68
C HIS A 153 3.72 -18.05 16.18
N VAL A 154 4.52 -18.74 17.00
CA VAL A 154 4.37 -18.73 18.47
C VAL A 154 4.45 -17.31 19.03
N ARG A 155 5.40 -16.53 18.51
CA ARG A 155 5.61 -15.15 18.97
C ARG A 155 4.39 -14.27 18.67
N GLU A 156 3.81 -14.38 17.49
CA GLU A 156 2.61 -13.62 17.09
C GLU A 156 1.37 -14.01 17.91
N ASP A 157 1.20 -15.30 18.19
CA ASP A 157 0.08 -15.80 19.01
C ASP A 157 0.18 -15.28 20.46
N VAL A 158 1.36 -15.37 21.07
CA VAL A 158 1.62 -14.85 22.42
C VAL A 158 1.42 -13.34 22.50
N ILE A 159 1.83 -12.58 21.47
CA ILE A 159 1.61 -11.13 21.43
C ILE A 159 0.12 -10.82 21.36
N SER A 160 -0.64 -11.57 20.56
CA SER A 160 -2.09 -11.39 20.44
C SER A 160 -2.80 -11.65 21.77
N ASP A 161 -2.43 -12.74 22.47
CA ASP A 161 -2.99 -13.07 23.79
C ASP A 161 -2.67 -11.99 24.85
N LEU A 162 -1.45 -11.44 24.83
CA LEU A 162 -1.05 -10.36 25.74
C LEU A 162 -1.82 -9.07 25.49
N VAL A 163 -2.01 -8.71 24.22
CA VAL A 163 -2.79 -7.53 23.84
C VAL A 163 -4.24 -7.69 24.24
N LEU A 164 -4.82 -8.88 24.02
CA LEU A 164 -6.19 -9.20 24.44
C LEU A 164 -6.36 -9.07 25.96
N ALA A 165 -5.46 -9.66 26.75
CA ALA A 165 -5.54 -9.60 28.22
C ALA A 165 -5.48 -8.16 28.77
N VAL A 166 -4.74 -7.25 28.11
CA VAL A 166 -4.73 -5.83 28.48
C VAL A 166 -6.01 -5.12 28.07
N LEU A 167 -6.56 -5.42 26.89
CA LEU A 167 -7.82 -4.85 26.43
C LEU A 167 -9.03 -5.32 27.28
N GLU A 168 -8.97 -6.55 27.77
CA GLU A 168 -9.94 -7.13 28.69
C GLU A 168 -9.78 -6.59 30.13
N GLY A 169 -8.70 -5.85 30.41
CA GLY A 169 -8.42 -5.24 31.70
C GLY A 169 -7.89 -6.21 32.76
N GLU A 170 -7.47 -7.42 32.36
CA GLU A 170 -6.88 -8.41 33.26
C GLU A 170 -5.47 -8.01 33.70
N ILE A 171 -4.77 -7.23 32.87
CA ILE A 171 -3.37 -6.87 33.04
C ILE A 171 -3.17 -5.39 32.72
N ALA A 172 -2.40 -4.68 33.54
CA ALA A 172 -1.98 -3.31 33.25
C ALA A 172 -0.88 -3.29 32.17
N GLU A 173 -0.89 -2.28 31.29
CA GLU A 173 0.13 -2.12 30.24
C GLU A 173 1.57 -2.14 30.79
N ALA A 174 1.79 -1.55 31.97
CA ALA A 174 3.09 -1.52 32.64
C ALA A 174 3.62 -2.89 33.08
N ASP A 175 2.75 -3.89 33.23
CA ASP A 175 3.10 -5.22 33.72
C ASP A 175 3.40 -6.23 32.61
N LEU A 176 3.21 -5.87 31.34
CA LEU A 176 3.35 -6.75 30.18
C LEU A 176 4.67 -7.53 30.15
N ALA A 177 5.79 -6.84 30.39
CA ALA A 177 7.12 -7.47 30.40
C ALA A 177 7.28 -8.52 31.51
N ARG A 178 6.64 -8.29 32.67
CA ARG A 178 6.68 -9.19 33.82
C ARG A 178 5.85 -10.45 33.56
N VAL A 179 4.68 -10.30 32.94
CA VAL A 179 3.75 -11.41 32.68
C VAL A 179 4.05 -12.19 31.40
N ALA A 180 4.78 -11.62 30.44
CA ALA A 180 5.02 -12.25 29.13
C ALA A 180 5.51 -13.71 29.22
N LYS A 181 6.37 -14.03 30.20
CA LYS A 181 6.88 -15.40 30.42
C LYS A 181 5.79 -16.42 30.79
N SER A 182 4.77 -16.01 31.54
CA SER A 182 3.67 -16.91 31.89
C SER A 182 2.80 -17.21 30.67
N PHE A 183 2.57 -16.22 29.79
CA PHE A 183 1.84 -16.39 28.53
C PHE A 183 2.57 -17.30 27.56
N ILE A 184 3.90 -17.16 27.42
CA ILE A 184 4.71 -18.09 26.63
C ILE A 184 4.59 -19.52 27.18
N SER A 185 4.67 -19.67 28.50
CA SER A 185 4.57 -20.98 29.16
C SER A 185 3.17 -21.59 29.02
N LYS A 186 2.13 -20.75 29.06
CA LYS A 186 0.73 -21.11 28.82
C LYS A 186 0.54 -21.55 27.36
N HIS A 187 1.03 -20.78 26.40
CA HIS A 187 0.97 -21.14 24.98
C HIS A 187 1.59 -22.53 24.75
N TYR A 188 2.80 -22.80 25.23
CA TYR A 188 3.40 -24.14 25.08
C TYR A 188 2.68 -25.27 25.83
N ARG A 189 1.94 -24.94 26.91
CA ARG A 189 1.11 -25.91 27.63
C ARG A 189 -0.16 -26.24 26.87
N ASP A 190 -0.81 -25.22 26.30
CA ASP A 190 -2.10 -25.30 25.62
C ASP A 190 -1.94 -25.81 24.17
N SER A 191 -0.87 -25.39 23.49
CA SER A 191 -0.41 -25.92 22.20
C SER A 191 0.21 -27.31 22.31
N GLY A 192 -0.19 -28.08 23.33
CA GLY A 192 0.44 -29.30 23.84
C GLY A 192 1.19 -30.05 22.76
N PHE A 193 2.50 -30.25 22.98
CA PHE A 193 3.45 -30.94 22.11
C PHE A 193 2.70 -31.85 21.14
N HIS A 194 2.52 -31.40 19.90
CA HIS A 194 2.03 -32.24 18.83
C HIS A 194 3.15 -33.24 18.54
N THR A 195 3.33 -34.19 19.45
CA THR A 195 4.20 -35.33 19.20
C THR A 195 3.52 -36.03 18.04
N THR A 196 4.18 -36.06 16.89
CA THR A 196 3.71 -36.83 15.74
C THR A 196 3.65 -38.28 16.18
N ARG A 197 2.48 -38.73 16.63
CA ARG A 197 2.22 -40.13 16.96
C ARG A 197 1.64 -40.77 15.70
N SER A 198 2.22 -41.91 15.32
CA SER A 198 1.64 -42.71 14.25
C SER A 198 0.24 -43.16 14.66
N LEU A 199 -0.71 -43.13 13.72
CA LEU A 199 -2.06 -43.64 13.95
C LEU A 199 -2.04 -45.15 14.21
N ASP A 200 -1.04 -45.85 13.69
CA ASP A 200 -0.81 -47.29 13.93
C ASP A 200 -0.10 -47.58 15.25
N ALA A 201 0.24 -46.55 16.04
CA ALA A 201 0.87 -46.77 17.34
C ALA A 201 -0.14 -47.38 18.33
N PRO A 202 0.26 -48.38 19.13
CA PRO A 202 -0.61 -48.97 20.15
C PRO A 202 -0.90 -47.94 21.26
N ILE A 203 -2.14 -47.92 21.72
CA ILE A 203 -2.60 -47.09 22.83
C ILE A 203 -2.08 -47.70 24.13
N PRO A 204 -1.26 -46.99 24.93
CA PRO A 204 -0.76 -47.52 26.20
C PRO A 204 -1.92 -47.89 27.14
N GLY A 205 -1.93 -49.13 27.61
CA GLY A 205 -2.97 -49.63 28.52
C GLY A 205 -4.22 -50.21 27.85
N MET A 206 -4.26 -50.29 26.52
CA MET A 206 -5.24 -51.09 25.80
C MET A 206 -4.55 -52.26 25.09
N ASP A 207 -5.13 -53.46 25.17
CA ASP A 207 -4.59 -54.68 24.56
C ASP A 207 -4.56 -54.58 23.03
N GLY A 208 -3.47 -54.03 22.48
CA GLY A 208 -3.17 -54.03 21.05
C GLY A 208 -3.98 -53.06 20.18
N ARG A 209 -4.88 -52.25 20.75
CA ARG A 209 -5.65 -51.25 19.99
C ARG A 209 -4.77 -50.09 19.56
N THR A 210 -4.92 -49.67 18.31
CA THR A 210 -4.20 -48.53 17.74
C THR A 210 -5.02 -47.26 17.84
N TYR A 211 -4.38 -46.10 17.70
CA TYR A 211 -5.11 -44.82 17.63
C TYR A 211 -6.05 -44.77 16.43
N LEU A 212 -5.74 -45.47 15.33
CA LEU A 212 -6.60 -45.63 14.16
C LEU A 212 -7.97 -46.22 14.51
N ASP A 213 -7.99 -47.24 15.38
CA ASP A 213 -9.21 -47.98 15.76
C ASP A 213 -10.24 -47.09 16.49
N THR A 214 -9.78 -46.01 17.13
CA THR A 214 -10.66 -45.06 17.84
C THR A 214 -11.40 -44.11 16.90
N ILE A 215 -10.88 -43.90 15.69
CA ILE A 215 -11.44 -42.97 14.70
C ILE A 215 -12.40 -43.71 13.74
N SER A 216 -12.16 -45.00 13.50
CA SER A 216 -12.97 -45.82 12.59
C SER A 216 -14.37 -46.16 13.10
N THR A 217 -14.62 -46.12 14.42
CA THR A 217 -15.89 -46.58 14.99
C THR A 217 -17.03 -45.56 14.97
N GLU A 218 -16.78 -44.29 14.61
CA GLU A 218 -17.81 -43.24 14.64
C GLU A 218 -18.61 -43.05 13.33
N HIS A 219 -18.46 -43.92 12.32
CA HIS A 219 -19.20 -43.80 11.04
C HIS A 219 -20.03 -45.04 10.64
N ALA A 220 -20.27 -45.98 11.55
CA ALA A 220 -21.06 -47.19 11.27
C ALA A 220 -22.35 -47.32 12.11
N GLY A 221 -22.99 -46.22 12.50
CA GLY A 221 -24.18 -46.28 13.35
C GLY A 221 -25.07 -45.04 13.32
N ALA A 222 -25.58 -44.65 12.15
CA ALA A 222 -26.73 -43.73 12.04
C ALA A 222 -27.42 -43.80 10.67
N PHE A 223 -27.81 -44.99 10.22
CA PHE A 223 -28.88 -45.17 9.24
C PHE A 223 -29.55 -46.53 9.48
N LEU A 224 -30.55 -46.54 10.34
CA LEU A 224 -31.84 -47.25 10.23
C LEU A 224 -32.75 -46.73 11.34
#